data_AF-A0A2V7GUF4-F1
#
_entry.id   AF-A0A2V7GUF4-F1
#
_cell.length_a   1.000
_cell.length_b   1.000
_cell.length_c   1.000
_cell.angle_alpha   90.00
_cell.angle_beta   90.00
_cell.angle_gamma   90.00
#
_symmetry.space_group_name_H-M   'P 1'
#
loop_
_entity.id
_entity.type
_entity.pdbx_description
1 polymer ?
#
loop_
_entity_poly.entity_id
_entity_poly.type
_entity_poly.pdbx_seq_one_letter_code
_entity_poly.pdbx_strand_id
1 'polypeptide(L)'
;MRPTVPTVLSIAALALFAGAALSAQQPPPPPPRPVVATPSSFASVEVHLNARRGRTDHAWWFSEAGLAGPSRIAVTYGQPYARGRKVENGLIPLDTVWRFGANMATALHTDVDLTLGTLKVPHGDYSLFLLNGRSGWWLIVNAETGQWGLDYTPARDIGRVPLTARSLAEAEDGLSIYLVPDAAQPTTEKADLRGMVRIKWGRTELTAPWAVDE
;
A
#
# COMPACT_ATOMS: atom_id res chain seq x y z
N MET A 1 3.01 6.78 113.20
CA MET A 1 2.46 6.89 111.83
C MET A 1 3.62 6.93 110.84
N ARG A 2 3.50 6.37 109.64
CA ARG A 2 4.51 6.50 108.56
C ARG A 2 4.08 7.60 107.58
N PRO A 3 5.06 8.31 106.99
CA PRO A 3 5.02 8.62 105.57
C PRO A 3 6.27 8.09 104.86
N THR A 4 6.08 7.57 103.64
CA THR A 4 7.14 7.13 102.73
C THR A 4 7.54 8.26 101.79
N VAL A 5 8.84 8.42 101.52
CA VAL A 5 9.34 9.32 100.46
C VAL A 5 9.30 8.57 99.11
N PRO A 6 8.65 9.11 98.07
CA PRO A 6 8.61 8.47 96.74
C PRO A 6 9.82 8.85 95.87
N THR A 7 10.21 7.92 94.98
CA THR A 7 11.27 8.09 94.00
C THR A 7 10.92 9.12 92.93
N VAL A 8 11.88 9.97 92.54
CA VAL A 8 11.75 10.84 91.35
C VAL A 8 11.95 10.01 90.09
N LEU A 9 10.98 10.04 89.17
CA LEU A 9 11.06 9.38 87.86
C LEU A 9 11.17 10.44 86.74
N SER A 10 12.29 10.45 86.02
CA SER A 10 12.52 11.41 84.93
C SER A 10 11.68 11.07 83.69
N ILE A 11 10.81 11.99 83.27
CA ILE A 11 10.06 11.87 82.01
C ILE A 11 10.91 12.45 80.88
N ALA A 12 11.38 11.58 79.97
CA ALA A 12 12.01 12.00 78.72
C ALA A 12 10.94 12.35 77.69
N ALA A 13 10.87 13.62 77.27
CA ALA A 13 9.93 14.07 76.24
C ALA A 13 10.43 13.68 74.84
N LEU A 14 9.81 12.68 74.22
CA LEU A 14 10.14 12.23 72.87
C LEU A 14 9.45 13.12 71.81
N ALA A 15 10.21 14.04 71.22
CA ALA A 15 9.69 14.95 70.19
C ALA A 15 9.52 14.25 68.83
N LEU A 16 8.27 13.93 68.47
CA LEU A 16 7.91 13.39 67.16
C LEU A 16 7.95 14.48 66.08
N PHE A 17 9.05 14.57 65.35
CA PHE A 17 9.13 15.35 64.11
C PHE A 17 8.34 14.67 63.00
N ALA A 18 7.12 15.13 62.75
CA ALA A 18 6.34 14.74 61.58
C ALA A 18 6.97 15.31 60.30
N GLY A 19 7.75 14.49 59.61
CA GLY A 19 8.37 14.86 58.34
C GLY A 19 7.32 15.08 57.25
N ALA A 20 7.05 16.34 56.91
CA ALA A 20 6.19 16.70 55.78
C ALA A 20 6.89 16.37 54.47
N ALA A 21 6.67 15.15 53.97
CA ALA A 21 7.12 14.74 52.64
C ALA A 21 6.39 15.58 51.59
N LEU A 22 7.08 16.56 51.00
CA LEU A 22 6.60 17.23 49.78
C LEU A 22 6.47 16.17 48.69
N SER A 23 5.24 15.80 48.37
CA SER A 23 4.94 15.01 47.19
C SER A 23 5.20 15.90 45.97
N ALA A 24 6.41 15.83 45.44
CA ALA A 24 6.78 16.49 44.21
C ALA A 24 5.97 15.87 43.06
N GLN A 25 4.84 16.50 42.73
CA GLN A 25 4.02 16.11 41.59
C GLN A 25 4.93 16.13 40.34
N GLN A 26 5.10 14.97 39.71
CA GLN A 26 5.82 14.90 38.45
C GLN A 26 5.14 15.86 37.45
N PRO A 27 5.90 16.70 36.73
CA PRO A 27 5.31 17.56 35.72
C PRO A 27 4.56 16.69 34.69
N PRO A 28 3.43 17.17 34.16
CA PRO A 28 2.65 16.41 33.19
C PRO A 28 3.54 16.01 32.00
N PRO A 29 3.34 14.82 31.41
CA PRO A 29 4.15 14.38 30.28
C PRO A 29 4.04 15.41 29.15
N PRO A 30 5.15 15.70 28.43
CA PRO A 30 5.12 16.66 27.35
C PRO A 30 4.10 16.24 26.28
N PRO A 31 3.41 17.19 25.63
CA PRO A 31 2.45 16.86 24.58
C PRO A 31 3.12 16.04 23.48
N PRO A 32 2.41 15.08 22.85
CA PRO A 32 2.96 14.30 21.76
C PRO A 32 3.46 15.23 20.66
N ARG A 33 4.68 15.00 20.17
CA ARG A 33 5.28 15.83 19.12
C ARG A 33 4.36 15.82 17.90
N PRO A 34 4.13 16.96 17.22
CA PRO A 34 3.41 16.97 15.96
C PRO A 34 4.05 15.98 14.99
N VAL A 35 3.23 15.07 14.43
CA VAL A 35 3.69 14.13 13.41
C VAL A 35 3.96 14.93 12.14
N VAL A 36 5.20 15.38 11.97
CA VAL A 36 5.66 16.04 10.74
C VAL A 36 5.52 15.02 9.62
N ALA A 37 4.48 15.19 8.81
CA ALA A 37 4.17 14.28 7.73
C ALA A 37 5.22 14.41 6.63
N THR A 38 6.16 13.47 6.57
CA THR A 38 7.09 13.31 5.43
C THR A 38 6.29 13.37 4.12
N PRO A 39 6.78 14.01 3.05
CA PRO A 39 6.15 13.89 1.72
C PRO A 39 5.95 12.42 1.35
N SER A 40 4.96 12.14 0.50
CA SER A 40 4.78 10.79 -0.05
C SER A 40 5.91 10.49 -1.03
N SER A 41 6.47 9.28 -0.97
CA SER A 41 7.48 8.83 -1.93
C SER A 41 6.87 8.66 -3.33
N PHE A 42 7.70 8.51 -4.35
CA PHE A 42 7.29 8.01 -5.66
C PHE A 42 7.97 6.66 -5.90
N ALA A 43 7.24 5.71 -6.46
CA ALA A 43 7.67 4.34 -6.65
C ALA A 43 7.35 3.85 -8.09
N SER A 44 8.13 2.88 -8.55
CA SER A 44 7.93 2.19 -9.82
C SER A 44 8.09 0.68 -9.62
N VAL A 45 7.29 -0.11 -10.33
CA VAL A 45 7.51 -1.54 -10.52
C VAL A 45 7.42 -1.88 -11.99
N GLU A 46 8.38 -2.65 -12.49
CA GLU A 46 8.49 -3.03 -13.90
C GLU A 46 8.64 -4.54 -14.07
N VAL A 47 8.07 -5.08 -15.14
CA VAL A 47 8.35 -6.42 -15.66
C VAL A 47 8.92 -6.26 -17.06
N HIS A 48 10.09 -6.84 -17.30
CA HIS A 48 10.74 -6.86 -18.61
C HIS A 48 10.53 -8.24 -19.23
N LEU A 49 9.91 -8.27 -20.41
CA LEU A 49 9.48 -9.46 -21.13
C LEU A 49 10.62 -9.94 -22.02
N ASN A 50 11.29 -11.01 -21.60
CA ASN A 50 12.42 -11.63 -22.31
C ASN A 50 11.93 -12.59 -23.41
N ALA A 51 11.08 -12.08 -24.31
CA ALA A 51 10.51 -12.82 -25.44
C ALA A 51 10.20 -11.87 -26.62
N ARG A 52 9.92 -12.44 -27.80
CA ARG A 52 9.56 -11.74 -29.04
C ARG A 52 8.26 -12.28 -29.62
N ARG A 53 7.45 -11.39 -30.20
CA ARG A 53 6.24 -11.75 -30.95
C ARG A 53 6.65 -12.19 -32.37
N GLY A 54 6.42 -13.46 -32.71
CA GLY A 54 6.81 -14.07 -33.97
C GLY A 54 6.07 -13.44 -35.16
N ARG A 55 6.80 -13.21 -36.26
CA ARG A 55 6.28 -12.44 -37.42
C ARG A 55 5.15 -13.13 -38.19
N THR A 56 5.07 -14.45 -38.12
CA THR A 56 4.18 -15.27 -38.99
C THR A 56 3.02 -15.94 -38.25
N ASP A 57 3.17 -16.13 -36.95
CA ASP A 57 2.27 -16.87 -36.06
C ASP A 57 1.73 -16.00 -34.92
N HIS A 58 2.29 -14.81 -34.69
CA HIS A 58 2.00 -13.87 -33.60
C HIS A 58 2.29 -14.39 -32.17
N ALA A 59 2.62 -15.67 -32.00
CA ALA A 59 3.02 -16.24 -30.72
C ALA A 59 4.28 -15.59 -30.13
N TRP A 60 4.42 -15.61 -28.81
CA TRP A 60 5.62 -15.14 -28.13
C TRP A 60 6.66 -16.25 -27.96
N TRP A 61 7.92 -15.96 -28.26
CA TRP A 61 9.05 -16.91 -28.25
C TRP A 61 10.25 -16.36 -27.48
N PHE A 62 10.92 -17.17 -26.66
CA PHE A 62 12.08 -16.72 -25.88
C PHE A 62 13.46 -17.05 -26.50
N SER A 63 13.48 -17.77 -27.63
CA SER A 63 14.71 -18.21 -28.32
C SER A 63 15.14 -17.33 -29.51
N GLU A 64 14.30 -16.38 -29.97
CA GLU A 64 14.61 -15.55 -31.14
C GLU A 64 15.69 -14.47 -30.88
N ALA A 65 16.88 -14.67 -31.46
CA ALA A 65 18.00 -13.72 -31.42
C ALA A 65 17.88 -12.57 -32.45
N GLY A 66 16.80 -11.78 -32.38
CA GLY A 66 16.47 -10.74 -33.36
C GLY A 66 16.26 -9.33 -32.80
N LEU A 67 17.34 -8.53 -32.76
CA LEU A 67 17.38 -7.05 -32.65
C LEU A 67 16.19 -6.35 -31.95
N ALA A 68 16.15 -6.37 -30.61
CA ALA A 68 15.43 -5.39 -29.79
C ALA A 68 15.82 -5.49 -28.29
N GLY A 69 15.54 -4.44 -27.50
CA GLY A 69 15.44 -4.54 -26.03
C GLY A 69 14.15 -5.26 -25.61
N PRO A 70 14.07 -5.83 -24.40
CA PRO A 70 12.85 -6.52 -23.92
C PRO A 70 11.67 -5.53 -23.84
N SER A 71 10.47 -5.99 -24.20
CA SER A 71 9.24 -5.19 -24.02
C SER A 71 8.90 -5.07 -22.54
N ARG A 72 8.29 -3.97 -22.11
CA ARG A 72 8.05 -3.68 -20.68
C ARG A 72 6.58 -3.50 -20.34
N ILE A 73 6.22 -3.90 -19.13
CA ILE A 73 5.02 -3.47 -18.41
C ILE A 73 5.52 -2.72 -17.16
N ALA A 74 5.05 -1.49 -16.93
CA ALA A 74 5.48 -0.65 -15.82
C ALA A 74 4.29 0.01 -15.12
N VAL A 75 4.32 0.08 -13.78
CA VAL A 75 3.35 0.82 -12.97
C VAL A 75 4.10 1.80 -12.08
N THR A 76 3.81 3.09 -12.23
CA THR A 76 4.43 4.19 -11.48
C THR A 76 3.40 4.93 -10.64
N TYR A 77 3.74 5.20 -9.37
CA TYR A 77 2.75 5.67 -8.39
C TYR A 77 3.36 6.53 -7.29
N GLY A 78 2.61 7.52 -6.83
CA GLY A 78 2.88 8.16 -5.54
C GLY A 78 2.47 7.22 -4.41
N GLN A 79 3.39 6.94 -3.48
CA GLN A 79 3.24 6.02 -2.36
C GLN A 79 2.79 6.76 -1.09
N PRO A 80 1.48 6.79 -0.77
CA PRO A 80 1.01 7.26 0.52
C PRO A 80 1.38 6.28 1.63
N TYR A 81 1.46 6.80 2.86
CA TYR A 81 1.60 6.02 4.09
C TYR A 81 0.41 6.28 5.02
N ALA A 82 -0.05 5.26 5.75
CA ALA A 82 -1.23 5.34 6.59
C ALA A 82 -0.96 6.22 7.82
N ARG A 83 0.17 6.02 8.49
CA ARG A 83 0.65 6.81 9.65
C ARG A 83 -0.39 6.84 10.78
N GLY A 84 -0.91 5.67 11.13
CA GLY A 84 -1.95 5.48 12.15
C GLY A 84 -3.37 5.90 11.70
N ARG A 85 -3.54 6.45 10.49
CA ARG A 85 -4.86 6.71 9.91
C ARG A 85 -5.45 5.42 9.34
N LYS A 86 -6.77 5.29 9.39
CA LYS A 86 -7.50 4.15 8.83
C LYS A 86 -7.39 4.15 7.30
N VAL A 87 -6.92 3.05 6.70
CA VAL A 87 -6.81 2.92 5.24
C VAL A 87 -8.18 2.64 4.63
N GLU A 88 -8.82 1.54 4.98
CA GLU A 88 -10.08 1.09 4.41
C GLU A 88 -11.27 1.90 4.94
N ASN A 89 -12.10 2.43 4.03
CA ASN A 89 -13.20 3.37 4.35
C ASN A 89 -12.66 4.56 5.17
N GLY A 90 -11.59 5.17 4.64
CA GLY A 90 -10.77 6.19 5.28
C GLY A 90 -9.89 6.89 4.25
N LEU A 91 -8.60 6.53 4.15
CA LEU A 91 -7.72 7.02 3.08
C LEU A 91 -8.11 6.48 1.69
N ILE A 92 -8.63 5.26 1.66
CA ILE A 92 -9.41 4.73 0.53
C ILE A 92 -10.89 4.97 0.88
N PRO A 93 -11.61 5.87 0.20
CA PRO A 93 -13.03 6.10 0.43
C PRO A 93 -13.88 4.89 0.03
N LEU A 94 -15.10 4.80 0.56
CA LEU A 94 -16.10 3.79 0.19
C LEU A 94 -17.02 4.34 -0.91
N ASP A 95 -17.47 3.48 -1.82
CA ASP A 95 -18.39 3.76 -2.94
C ASP A 95 -17.95 4.95 -3.84
N THR A 96 -16.66 5.28 -3.81
CA THR A 96 -16.08 6.47 -4.45
C THR A 96 -14.82 6.07 -5.21
N VAL A 97 -14.62 6.60 -6.43
CA VAL A 97 -13.39 6.37 -7.19
C VAL A 97 -12.23 7.15 -6.56
N TRP A 98 -11.14 6.45 -6.27
CA TRP A 98 -9.91 7.02 -5.71
C TRP A 98 -8.81 7.06 -6.77
N ARG A 99 -7.98 8.12 -6.75
CA ARG A 99 -6.81 8.33 -7.63
C ARG A 99 -5.78 7.19 -7.60
N PHE A 100 -5.91 6.27 -6.65
CA PHE A 100 -5.02 5.13 -6.43
C PHE A 100 -3.56 5.57 -6.26
N GLY A 101 -3.25 6.27 -5.17
CA GLY A 101 -1.92 6.78 -4.88
C GLY A 101 -1.92 8.16 -4.21
N ALA A 102 -0.78 8.83 -4.25
CA ALA A 102 -0.56 10.18 -3.73
C ALA A 102 -0.19 11.18 -4.84
N ASN A 103 -0.68 12.41 -4.72
CA ASN A 103 -0.49 13.51 -5.67
C ASN A 103 -1.08 13.22 -7.06
N MET A 104 -0.35 12.53 -7.94
CA MET A 104 -0.82 12.08 -9.26
C MET A 104 -1.76 10.86 -9.13
N ALA A 105 -2.47 10.53 -10.21
CA ALA A 105 -2.98 9.18 -10.42
C ALA A 105 -1.83 8.18 -10.62
N THR A 106 -2.04 6.89 -10.33
CA THR A 106 -1.10 5.84 -10.75
C THR A 106 -1.10 5.72 -12.28
N ALA A 107 0.08 5.68 -12.90
CA ALA A 107 0.22 5.46 -14.34
C ALA A 107 0.65 4.01 -14.62
N LEU A 108 -0.06 3.37 -15.55
CA LEU A 108 0.32 2.11 -16.20
C LEU A 108 0.88 2.44 -17.59
N HIS A 109 2.01 1.83 -17.92
CA HIS A 109 2.63 1.87 -19.23
C HIS A 109 2.87 0.43 -19.70
N THR A 110 2.56 0.12 -20.95
CA THR A 110 2.84 -1.22 -21.51
C THR A 110 3.19 -1.17 -22.99
N ASP A 111 4.32 -1.78 -23.35
CA ASP A 111 4.79 -1.94 -24.74
C ASP A 111 4.04 -3.03 -25.52
N VAL A 112 3.04 -3.69 -24.91
CA VAL A 112 2.35 -4.87 -25.44
C VAL A 112 0.86 -4.80 -25.17
N ASP A 113 0.08 -5.48 -26.00
CA ASP A 113 -1.35 -5.67 -25.74
C ASP A 113 -1.52 -6.66 -24.58
N LEU A 114 -2.35 -6.30 -23.60
CA LEU A 114 -2.38 -6.88 -22.26
C LEU A 114 -3.82 -7.20 -21.83
N THR A 115 -4.06 -8.42 -21.37
CA THR A 115 -5.28 -8.76 -20.61
C THR A 115 -5.06 -8.48 -19.13
N LEU A 116 -5.89 -7.65 -18.51
CA LEU A 116 -5.99 -7.48 -17.05
C LEU A 116 -7.30 -8.09 -16.54
N GLY A 117 -7.22 -9.23 -15.84
CA GLY A 117 -8.39 -10.02 -15.46
C GLY A 117 -9.15 -10.54 -16.69
N THR A 118 -10.16 -9.81 -17.13
CA THR A 118 -10.93 -10.03 -18.37
C THR A 118 -10.93 -8.83 -19.31
N LEU A 119 -10.31 -7.71 -18.93
CA LEU A 119 -10.25 -6.48 -19.72
C LEU A 119 -9.07 -6.53 -20.68
N LYS A 120 -9.32 -6.27 -21.96
CA LYS A 120 -8.27 -6.00 -22.95
C LYS A 120 -7.78 -4.56 -22.82
N VAL A 121 -6.47 -4.38 -22.70
CA VAL A 121 -5.75 -3.11 -22.59
C VAL A 121 -4.68 -3.12 -23.69
N PRO A 122 -4.89 -2.41 -24.82
CA PRO A 122 -3.87 -2.29 -25.86
C PRO A 122 -2.55 -1.70 -25.32
N HIS A 123 -1.47 -1.85 -26.07
CA HIS A 123 -0.21 -1.16 -25.77
C HIS A 123 -0.40 0.37 -25.67
N GLY A 124 0.30 1.01 -24.73
CA GLY A 124 0.22 2.45 -24.48
C GLY A 124 0.28 2.85 -23.00
N ASP A 125 -0.13 4.09 -22.74
CA ASP A 125 -0.12 4.72 -21.41
C ASP A 125 -1.55 4.98 -20.90
N TYR A 126 -1.79 4.65 -19.63
CA TYR A 126 -3.10 4.72 -18.97
C TYR A 126 -2.98 5.24 -17.53
N SER A 127 -4.04 5.85 -17.01
CA SER A 127 -4.20 6.06 -15.57
C SER A 127 -5.01 4.95 -14.93
N LEU A 128 -4.53 4.46 -13.79
CA LEU A 128 -5.22 3.48 -12.94
C LEU A 128 -5.91 4.18 -11.77
N PHE A 129 -7.18 3.89 -11.59
CA PHE A 129 -7.99 4.32 -10.45
C PHE A 129 -8.53 3.10 -9.69
N LEU A 130 -8.92 3.28 -8.43
CA LEU A 130 -9.39 2.19 -7.57
C LEU A 130 -10.77 2.54 -6.98
N LEU A 131 -11.72 1.63 -7.11
CA LEU A 131 -13.06 1.74 -6.51
C LEU A 131 -13.26 0.63 -5.47
N ASN A 132 -13.38 1.05 -4.21
CA ASN A 132 -13.82 0.23 -3.08
C ASN A 132 -15.35 0.35 -2.97
N GLY A 133 -16.09 -0.56 -3.62
CA GLY A 133 -17.56 -0.58 -3.55
C GLY A 133 -18.07 -1.60 -2.53
N ARG A 134 -19.28 -1.40 -2.00
CA ARG A 134 -19.93 -2.37 -1.08
C ARG A 134 -19.97 -3.82 -1.58
N SER A 135 -20.02 -4.03 -2.89
CA SER A 135 -20.07 -5.35 -3.53
C SER A 135 -18.71 -5.93 -3.89
N GLY A 136 -17.62 -5.16 -3.76
CA GLY A 136 -16.27 -5.60 -4.13
C GLY A 136 -15.37 -4.48 -4.63
N TRP A 137 -14.12 -4.85 -4.91
CA TRP A 137 -13.07 -3.95 -5.35
C TRP A 137 -12.88 -3.99 -6.86
N TRP A 138 -12.64 -2.83 -7.46
CA TRP A 138 -12.44 -2.69 -8.91
C TRP A 138 -11.22 -1.83 -9.21
N LEU A 139 -10.30 -2.36 -10.02
CA LEU A 139 -9.29 -1.56 -10.71
C LEU A 139 -9.94 -0.97 -11.96
N ILE A 140 -9.82 0.33 -12.16
CA ILE A 140 -10.34 1.04 -13.32
C ILE A 140 -9.15 1.43 -14.18
N VAL A 141 -9.20 1.11 -15.47
CA VAL A 141 -8.17 1.51 -16.45
C VAL A 141 -8.76 2.60 -17.32
N ASN A 142 -8.10 3.76 -17.36
CA ASN A 142 -8.61 4.97 -17.98
C ASN A 142 -7.58 5.51 -19.00
N ALA A 143 -8.04 5.84 -20.21
CA ALA A 143 -7.22 6.32 -21.33
C ALA A 143 -7.00 7.85 -21.31
N GLU A 144 -7.21 8.50 -20.18
CA GLU A 144 -6.70 9.84 -19.91
C GLU A 144 -5.48 9.73 -18.99
N THR A 145 -4.43 10.53 -19.23
CA THR A 145 -3.15 10.43 -18.54
C THR A 145 -2.71 11.78 -17.96
N GLY A 146 -1.75 11.76 -17.04
CA GLY A 146 -1.23 12.98 -16.40
C GLY A 146 -2.14 13.61 -15.33
N GLN A 147 -3.20 12.92 -14.91
CA GLN A 147 -4.17 13.46 -13.94
C GLN A 147 -3.59 13.66 -12.54
N TRP A 148 -3.97 14.76 -11.90
CA TRP A 148 -3.57 15.14 -10.54
C TRP A 148 -4.80 15.24 -9.62
N GLY A 149 -4.59 15.17 -8.31
CA GLY A 149 -5.65 15.50 -7.36
C GLY A 149 -6.80 14.49 -7.39
N LEU A 150 -7.99 14.93 -7.78
CA LEU A 150 -9.20 14.09 -7.87
C LEU A 150 -9.78 14.06 -9.29
N ASP A 151 -9.01 14.53 -10.27
CA ASP A 151 -9.47 14.69 -11.64
C ASP A 151 -9.61 13.31 -12.30
N TYR A 152 -10.85 12.98 -12.67
CA TYR A 152 -11.25 11.66 -13.14
C TYR A 152 -12.45 11.79 -14.09
N THR A 153 -12.28 11.34 -15.33
CA THR A 153 -13.32 11.38 -16.36
C THR A 153 -13.86 9.97 -16.62
N PRO A 154 -15.08 9.61 -16.15
CA PRO A 154 -15.62 8.26 -16.33
C PRO A 154 -15.80 7.86 -17.81
N ALA A 155 -16.02 8.84 -18.70
CA ALA A 155 -16.12 8.62 -20.15
C ALA A 155 -14.78 8.30 -20.84
N ARG A 156 -13.68 8.23 -20.06
CA ARG A 156 -12.35 7.78 -20.51
C ARG A 156 -11.96 6.41 -19.93
N ASP A 157 -12.81 5.78 -19.13
CA ASP A 157 -12.63 4.38 -18.71
C ASP A 157 -12.64 3.48 -19.96
N ILE A 158 -11.57 2.72 -20.20
CA ILE A 158 -11.61 1.62 -21.18
C ILE A 158 -12.23 0.35 -20.58
N GLY A 159 -12.23 0.24 -19.25
CA GLY A 159 -12.94 -0.81 -18.54
C GLY A 159 -12.60 -0.89 -17.05
N ARG A 160 -13.17 -1.90 -16.40
CA ARG A 160 -13.02 -2.15 -14.96
C ARG A 160 -12.77 -3.63 -14.71
N VAL A 161 -11.76 -3.92 -13.90
CA VAL A 161 -11.29 -5.26 -13.57
C VAL A 161 -11.70 -5.58 -12.13
N PRO A 162 -12.46 -6.66 -11.87
CA PRO A 162 -12.78 -7.07 -10.51
C PRO A 162 -11.51 -7.57 -9.82
N LEU A 163 -11.26 -7.10 -8.61
CA LEU A 163 -10.10 -7.49 -7.80
C LEU A 163 -10.50 -8.49 -6.73
N THR A 164 -9.72 -9.57 -6.60
CA THR A 164 -9.84 -10.51 -5.48
C THR A 164 -9.24 -9.85 -4.24
N ALA A 165 -10.05 -9.64 -3.20
CA ALA A 165 -9.60 -9.05 -1.94
C ALA A 165 -9.34 -10.11 -0.86
N ARG A 166 -8.25 -9.98 -0.10
CA ARG A 166 -7.97 -10.77 1.09
C ARG A 166 -7.43 -9.91 2.24
N SER A 167 -7.72 -10.32 3.46
CA SER A 167 -7.19 -9.67 4.66
C SER A 167 -5.75 -10.11 4.95
N LEU A 168 -4.91 -9.17 5.39
CA LEU A 168 -3.54 -9.39 5.84
C LEU A 168 -3.49 -9.53 7.37
N ALA A 169 -2.57 -10.37 7.86
CA ALA A 169 -2.37 -10.60 9.29
C ALA A 169 -1.72 -9.39 9.99
N GLU A 170 -0.70 -8.83 9.35
CA GLU A 170 -0.05 -7.55 9.67
C GLU A 170 -0.56 -6.44 8.73
N ALA A 171 -0.38 -5.17 9.11
CA ALA A 171 -0.80 -4.03 8.31
C ALA A 171 0.38 -3.39 7.55
N GLU A 172 0.24 -3.24 6.24
CA GLU A 172 1.20 -2.54 5.39
C GLU A 172 0.97 -1.01 5.53
N ASP A 173 1.89 -0.28 6.16
CA ASP A 173 1.72 1.18 6.39
C ASP A 173 1.82 1.97 5.07
N GLY A 174 2.71 1.59 4.16
CA GLY A 174 2.81 2.17 2.82
C GLY A 174 1.87 1.48 1.81
N LEU A 175 1.46 2.19 0.77
CA LEU A 175 0.90 1.54 -0.42
C LEU A 175 2.02 0.79 -1.15
N SER A 176 1.83 -0.49 -1.44
CA SER A 176 2.80 -1.32 -2.17
C SER A 176 2.12 -2.02 -3.36
N ILE A 177 2.55 -1.69 -4.58
CA ILE A 177 2.10 -2.33 -5.83
C ILE A 177 3.21 -3.22 -6.37
N TYR A 178 2.85 -4.43 -6.78
CA TYR A 178 3.74 -5.42 -7.39
C TYR A 178 3.15 -5.95 -8.69
N LEU A 179 4.00 -6.10 -9.71
CA LEU A 179 3.76 -7.00 -10.84
C LEU A 179 4.59 -8.25 -10.58
N VAL A 180 3.94 -9.41 -10.46
CA VAL A 180 4.59 -10.70 -10.14
C VAL A 180 4.38 -11.65 -11.33
N PRO A 181 5.39 -11.92 -12.16
CA PRO A 181 5.31 -12.93 -13.21
C PRO A 181 5.08 -14.35 -12.66
N ASP A 182 4.37 -15.18 -13.42
CA ASP A 182 4.23 -16.60 -13.13
C ASP A 182 5.51 -17.35 -13.48
N ALA A 183 6.01 -18.17 -12.56
CA ALA A 183 7.14 -19.07 -12.80
C ALA A 183 6.68 -20.36 -13.51
N ALA A 184 6.21 -20.24 -14.75
CA ALA A 184 5.88 -21.39 -15.59
C ALA A 184 7.13 -22.23 -15.88
N GLN A 185 6.98 -23.56 -15.93
CA GLN A 185 7.99 -24.47 -16.48
C GLN A 185 7.62 -24.76 -17.95
N PRO A 186 8.26 -24.11 -18.94
CA PRO A 186 7.87 -24.25 -20.33
C PRO A 186 8.21 -25.64 -20.88
N THR A 187 7.26 -26.25 -21.58
CA THR A 187 7.43 -27.52 -22.32
C THR A 187 7.75 -27.31 -23.81
N THR A 188 7.79 -26.05 -24.25
CA THR A 188 8.11 -25.61 -25.63
C THR A 188 8.85 -24.28 -25.57
N GLU A 189 9.40 -23.78 -26.68
CA GLU A 189 10.04 -22.46 -26.72
C GLU A 189 9.06 -21.27 -26.72
N LYS A 190 7.74 -21.54 -26.71
CA LYS A 190 6.70 -20.52 -26.61
C LYS A 190 6.68 -19.95 -25.18
N ALA A 191 6.71 -18.62 -25.08
CA ALA A 191 6.70 -17.89 -23.82
C ALA A 191 5.26 -17.72 -23.30
N ASP A 192 5.02 -18.21 -22.08
CA ASP A 192 3.75 -18.07 -21.35
C ASP A 192 3.80 -16.79 -20.48
N LEU A 193 3.64 -15.64 -21.13
CA LEU A 193 3.87 -14.31 -20.55
C LEU A 193 2.68 -13.83 -19.69
N ARG A 194 2.55 -14.35 -18.48
CA ARG A 194 1.52 -13.93 -17.52
C ARG A 194 2.01 -13.77 -16.08
N GLY A 195 1.13 -13.33 -15.20
CA GLY A 195 1.36 -13.21 -13.78
C GLY A 195 0.18 -12.62 -13.01
N MET A 196 0.46 -12.07 -11.84
CA MET A 196 -0.50 -11.39 -10.98
C MET A 196 -0.07 -9.94 -10.69
N VAL A 197 -1.01 -9.00 -10.77
CA VAL A 197 -0.86 -7.70 -10.10
C VAL A 197 -1.31 -7.86 -8.65
N ARG A 198 -0.53 -7.33 -7.70
CA ARG A 198 -0.82 -7.38 -6.27
C ARG A 198 -0.70 -5.98 -5.69
N ILE A 199 -1.73 -5.53 -4.99
CA ILE A 199 -1.83 -4.20 -4.38
C ILE A 199 -2.02 -4.42 -2.89
N LYS A 200 -1.16 -3.87 -2.04
CA LYS A 200 -1.29 -3.93 -0.58
C LYS A 200 -1.36 -2.54 0.00
N TRP A 201 -2.30 -2.31 0.91
CA TRP A 201 -2.24 -1.18 1.84
C TRP A 201 -3.15 -1.42 3.04
N GLY A 202 -2.76 -0.97 4.22
CA GLY A 202 -3.50 -1.26 5.44
C GLY A 202 -3.55 -2.76 5.69
N ARG A 203 -4.75 -3.30 5.96
CA ARG A 203 -4.97 -4.74 6.15
C ARG A 203 -5.46 -5.45 4.90
N THR A 204 -5.43 -4.79 3.74
CA THR A 204 -6.02 -5.31 2.50
C THR A 204 -4.93 -5.62 1.47
N GLU A 205 -4.97 -6.84 0.93
CA GLU A 205 -4.31 -7.18 -0.34
C GLU A 205 -5.38 -7.42 -1.41
N LEU A 206 -5.23 -6.78 -2.56
CA LEU A 206 -6.06 -6.92 -3.75
C LEU A 206 -5.23 -7.54 -4.88
N THR A 207 -5.81 -8.46 -5.65
CA THR A 207 -5.12 -9.11 -6.76
C THR A 207 -6.00 -9.29 -8.01
N ALA A 208 -5.36 -9.30 -9.18
CA ALA A 208 -5.93 -9.76 -10.45
C ALA A 208 -4.82 -10.37 -11.32
N PRO A 209 -5.13 -11.30 -12.22
CA PRO A 209 -4.14 -11.81 -13.18
C PRO A 209 -3.88 -10.77 -14.27
N TRP A 210 -2.68 -10.83 -14.84
CA TRP A 210 -2.34 -10.17 -16.10
C TRP A 210 -1.72 -11.20 -17.07
N ALA A 211 -1.96 -11.05 -18.36
CA ALA A 211 -1.36 -11.86 -19.41
C ALA A 211 -1.13 -11.02 -20.67
N VAL A 212 0.01 -11.21 -21.33
CA VAL A 212 0.28 -10.61 -22.64
C VAL A 212 -0.52 -11.35 -23.70
N ASP A 213 -1.10 -10.61 -24.64
CA ASP A 213 -1.91 -11.18 -25.71
C ASP A 213 -1.04 -11.77 -26.84
N GLU A 214 -1.54 -12.83 -27.47
CA GLU A 214 -0.97 -13.47 -28.67
C GLU A 214 -1.29 -12.70 -29.95
#